data_AF-A0A3D2UVY4-F1
#
_entry.id   AF-A0A3D2UVY4-F1
#
_cell.length_a   1.000
_cell.length_b   1.000
_cell.length_c   1.000
_cell.angle_alpha   90.00
_cell.angle_beta   90.00
_cell.angle_gamma   90.00
#
_symmetry.space_group_name_H-M   'P 1'
#
loop_
_entity.id
_entity.type
_entity.pdbx_description
1 polymer ?
#
loop_
_entity_poly.entity_id
_entity_poly.type
_entity_poly.pdbx_seq_one_letter_code
_entity_poly.pdbx_strand_id
1 'polypeptide(L)'
;MDITEHVYRLAIDFIQVKNIPPDPRQRLPYFQAFKKLLREEKEKIKSWHRSGTGGREIIQAHTSLVDEVIRHVLLSMTQLEVYAKADVLDDFSLIAVGGYGRGELNPLSDIDLLFLLSARPQPLTETFIKDALSVIWGFDMEIGHSSRTIKDCEKLAREDLTIKTSMIETRFLIGSRSTYEKF
;
A
#
# COMPACT_ATOMS: atom_id res chain seq x y z
N MET A 1 32.80 -5.05 2.20
CA MET A 1 32.95 -4.45 3.54
C MET A 1 31.54 -4.44 4.11
N ASP A 2 31.28 -5.41 4.97
CA ASP A 2 29.96 -5.78 5.49
C ASP A 2 29.52 -4.74 6.52
N ILE A 3 28.56 -3.88 6.16
CA ILE A 3 27.95 -2.90 7.07
C ILE A 3 26.45 -2.86 6.79
N THR A 4 25.71 -3.87 7.21
CA THR A 4 24.27 -3.80 7.46
C THR A 4 23.83 -5.08 8.18
N GLU A 5 24.36 -5.31 9.38
CA GLU A 5 23.55 -6.05 10.36
C GLU A 5 22.20 -5.35 10.47
N HIS A 6 21.13 -6.15 10.45
CA HIS A 6 19.73 -5.75 10.35
C HIS A 6 19.20 -4.96 11.57
N VAL A 7 19.81 -3.83 11.93
CA VAL A 7 19.46 -3.05 13.13
C VAL A 7 18.12 -2.32 12.96
N TYR A 8 17.67 -2.06 11.72
CA TYR A 8 16.47 -1.28 11.43
C TYR A 8 15.40 -2.10 10.68
N ARG A 9 15.12 -3.32 11.14
CA ARG A 9 14.01 -4.12 10.60
C ARG A 9 12.72 -3.74 11.30
N LEU A 10 11.73 -3.28 10.54
CA LEU A 10 10.37 -3.12 11.04
C LEU A 10 9.71 -4.50 11.11
N ALA A 11 9.42 -4.94 12.33
CA ALA A 11 8.47 -6.01 12.58
C ALA A 11 7.23 -5.35 13.20
N ILE A 12 6.25 -5.01 12.36
CA ILE A 12 5.02 -4.39 12.84
C ILE A 12 4.18 -5.46 13.50
N ASP A 13 3.85 -5.22 14.77
CA ASP A 13 2.99 -6.11 15.53
C ASP A 13 1.52 -5.74 15.30
N PHE A 14 0.93 -6.32 14.25
CA PHE A 14 -0.49 -6.16 13.95
C PHE A 14 -1.41 -6.91 14.94
N ILE A 15 -0.91 -7.69 15.90
CA ILE A 15 -1.78 -8.34 16.91
C ILE A 15 -2.50 -7.29 17.76
N GLN A 16 -1.90 -6.10 17.90
CA GLN A 16 -2.46 -4.98 18.65
C GLN A 16 -3.68 -4.35 17.97
N VAL A 17 -3.85 -4.57 16.66
CA VAL A 17 -5.06 -4.17 15.94
C VAL A 17 -5.98 -5.38 15.81
N LYS A 18 -7.21 -5.25 16.32
CA LYS A 18 -8.23 -6.29 16.16
C LYS A 18 -8.52 -6.52 14.68
N ASN A 19 -9.07 -7.68 14.33
CA ASN A 19 -9.59 -7.93 12.99
C ASN A 19 -10.54 -6.82 12.55
N ILE A 20 -10.49 -6.48 11.26
CA ILE A 20 -11.38 -5.49 10.66
C ILE A 20 -12.85 -5.89 10.87
N PRO A 21 -13.67 -5.03 11.49
CA PRO A 21 -15.09 -5.30 11.64
C PRO A 21 -15.79 -5.46 10.27
N PRO A 22 -16.63 -6.48 10.08
CA PRO A 22 -17.37 -6.68 8.83
C PRO A 22 -18.26 -5.49 8.49
N ASP A 23 -18.99 -4.97 9.49
CA ASP A 23 -19.83 -3.77 9.36
C ASP A 23 -18.98 -2.50 9.38
N PRO A 24 -18.96 -1.70 8.29
CA PRO A 24 -18.23 -0.43 8.23
C PRO A 24 -18.57 0.54 9.36
N ARG A 25 -19.81 0.52 9.87
CA ARG A 25 -20.28 1.40 10.95
C ARG A 25 -19.58 1.10 12.29
N GLN A 26 -18.99 -0.08 12.42
CA GLN A 26 -18.31 -0.54 13.63
C GLN A 26 -16.78 -0.40 13.55
N ARG A 27 -16.25 0.19 12.47
CA ARG A 27 -14.80 0.30 12.24
C ARG A 27 -14.10 1.42 13.03
N LEU A 28 -14.84 2.29 13.74
CA LEU A 28 -14.21 3.40 14.49
C LEU A 28 -13.16 2.93 15.51
N PRO A 29 -13.40 1.91 16.37
CA PRO A 29 -12.37 1.40 17.28
C PRO A 29 -11.18 0.78 16.55
N TYR A 30 -11.43 0.14 15.39
CA TYR A 30 -10.36 -0.40 14.53
C TYR A 30 -9.48 0.73 14.01
N PHE A 31 -10.06 1.80 13.46
CA PHE A 31 -9.31 2.98 13.01
C PHE A 31 -8.52 3.63 14.14
N GLN A 32 -9.09 3.77 15.33
CA GLN A 32 -8.38 4.35 16.48
C GLN A 32 -7.17 3.51 16.91
N ALA A 33 -7.32 2.18 16.98
CA ALA A 33 -6.22 1.28 17.30
C ALA A 33 -5.13 1.33 16.23
N PHE A 34 -5.51 1.35 14.96
CA PHE A 34 -4.57 1.40 13.84
C PHE A 34 -3.81 2.72 13.77
N LYS A 35 -4.49 3.86 13.96
CA LYS A 35 -3.84 5.19 14.07
C LYS A 35 -2.85 5.24 15.22
N LYS A 36 -3.17 4.61 16.37
CA LYS A 36 -2.25 4.51 17.49
C LYS A 36 -0.99 3.72 17.11
N LEU A 37 -1.15 2.55 16.50
CA LEU A 37 -0.04 1.72 16.01
C LEU A 37 0.85 2.51 15.03
N LEU A 38 0.25 3.15 14.01
CA LEU A 38 0.98 3.95 13.03
C LEU A 38 1.78 5.08 13.68
N ARG A 39 1.21 5.75 14.68
CA ARG A 39 1.90 6.81 15.42
C ARG A 39 3.10 6.26 16.19
N GLU A 40 2.95 5.11 16.84
CA GLU A 40 4.03 4.46 17.59
C GLU A 40 5.18 4.02 16.66
N GLU A 41 4.87 3.40 15.52
CA GLU A 41 5.88 3.01 14.53
C GLU A 41 6.57 4.23 13.89
N LYS A 42 5.82 5.29 13.58
CA LYS A 42 6.41 6.54 13.06
C LYS A 42 7.33 7.21 14.08
N GLU A 43 6.98 7.20 15.37
CA GLU A 43 7.85 7.75 16.43
C GLU A 43 9.12 6.91 16.63
N LYS A 44 9.06 5.58 16.47
CA LYS A 44 10.26 4.73 16.45
C LYS A 44 11.20 5.13 15.31
N ILE A 45 10.70 5.22 14.08
CA ILE A 45 11.49 5.64 12.91
C ILE A 45 12.12 7.01 13.14
N LYS A 46 11.34 7.97 13.66
CA LYS A 46 11.84 9.30 14.01
C LYS A 46 12.92 9.29 15.09
N SER A 47 12.83 8.39 16.07
CA SER A 47 13.87 8.21 17.09
C SER A 47 15.18 7.68 16.50
N TRP A 48 15.11 6.78 15.52
CA TRP A 48 16.28 6.30 14.77
C TRP A 48 16.95 7.44 14.02
N HIS A 49 16.16 8.29 13.35
CA HIS A 49 16.70 9.46 12.65
C HIS A 49 17.42 10.41 13.63
N ARG A 50 16.79 10.70 14.77
CA ARG A 50 17.36 11.58 15.83
C ARG A 50 18.61 11.01 16.50
N SER A 51 18.81 9.70 16.45
CA SER A 51 20.02 9.04 16.96
C SER A 51 21.14 8.91 15.91
N GLY A 52 20.96 9.49 14.71
CA GLY A 52 21.99 9.56 13.68
C GLY A 52 21.88 8.49 12.59
N THR A 53 20.77 7.76 12.52
CA THR A 53 20.51 6.82 11.41
C THR A 53 20.42 7.58 10.08
N GLY A 54 21.02 7.02 9.03
CA GLY A 54 21.08 7.66 7.73
C GLY A 54 19.71 7.86 7.07
N GLY A 55 19.59 8.90 6.23
CA GLY A 55 18.31 9.25 5.60
C GLY A 55 17.74 8.13 4.72
N ARG A 56 18.61 7.35 4.06
CA ARG A 56 18.18 6.23 3.22
C ARG A 56 17.52 5.13 4.04
N GLU A 57 18.10 4.78 5.18
CA GLU A 57 17.57 3.77 6.10
C GLU A 57 16.22 4.23 6.67
N ILE A 58 16.07 5.52 6.97
CA ILE A 58 14.80 6.10 7.45
C ILE A 58 13.72 6.05 6.37
N ILE A 59 14.05 6.38 5.14
CA ILE A 59 13.11 6.33 4.00
C ILE A 59 12.71 4.88 3.70
N GLN A 60 13.65 3.94 3.75
CA GLN A 60 13.36 2.51 3.58
C GLN A 60 12.46 1.98 4.68
N ALA A 61 12.71 2.37 5.94
CA ALA A 61 11.85 2.03 7.06
C ALA A 61 10.44 2.63 6.87
N HIS A 62 10.34 3.90 6.51
CA HIS A 62 9.04 4.53 6.28
C HIS A 62 8.26 3.88 5.14
N THR A 63 8.93 3.60 4.02
CA THR A 63 8.35 2.87 2.88
C THR A 63 7.86 1.49 3.31
N SER A 64 8.67 0.75 4.07
CA SER A 64 8.32 -0.59 4.55
C SER A 64 7.11 -0.56 5.49
N LEU A 65 7.02 0.45 6.35
CA LEU A 65 5.83 0.65 7.21
C LEU A 65 4.56 0.78 6.36
N VAL A 66 4.60 1.61 5.32
CA VAL A 66 3.44 1.83 4.44
C VAL A 66 3.09 0.57 3.64
N ASP A 67 4.09 -0.12 3.09
CA ASP A 67 3.91 -1.40 2.41
C ASP A 67 3.14 -2.42 3.25
N GLU A 68 3.62 -2.66 4.47
CA GLU A 68 3.07 -3.67 5.37
C GLU A 68 1.65 -3.30 5.79
N VAL A 69 1.37 -2.02 6.02
CA VAL A 69 0.02 -1.53 6.33
C VAL A 69 -0.94 -1.79 5.17
N ILE A 70 -0.55 -1.45 3.95
CA ILE A 70 -1.38 -1.67 2.75
C ILE A 70 -1.63 -3.17 2.54
N ARG A 71 -0.58 -4.00 2.61
CA ARG A 71 -0.71 -5.46 2.49
C ARG A 71 -1.61 -6.03 3.58
N HIS A 72 -1.40 -5.62 4.83
CA HIS A 72 -2.20 -6.07 5.96
C HIS A 72 -3.69 -5.75 5.78
N VAL A 73 -4.02 -4.53 5.33
CA VAL A 73 -5.41 -4.13 5.08
C VAL A 73 -6.04 -4.99 3.99
N LEU A 74 -5.38 -5.11 2.83
CA LEU A 74 -5.91 -5.89 1.72
C LEU A 74 -6.12 -7.35 2.12
N LEU A 75 -5.12 -7.97 2.76
CA LEU A 75 -5.22 -9.34 3.25
C LEU A 75 -6.33 -9.49 4.29
N SER A 76 -6.45 -8.58 5.25
CA SER A 76 -7.52 -8.62 6.25
C SER A 76 -8.90 -8.46 5.63
N MET A 77 -9.02 -7.62 4.59
CA MET A 77 -10.26 -7.41 3.84
C MET A 77 -10.69 -8.68 3.10
N THR A 78 -9.75 -9.46 2.54
CA THR A 78 -10.09 -10.74 1.88
C THR A 78 -10.73 -11.75 2.83
N GLN A 79 -10.49 -11.63 4.14
CA GLN A 79 -11.06 -12.53 5.15
C GLN A 79 -12.52 -12.19 5.52
N LEU A 80 -13.07 -11.07 5.05
CA LEU A 80 -14.49 -10.77 5.26
C LEU A 80 -15.37 -11.70 4.43
N GLU A 81 -16.51 -12.11 4.98
CA GLU A 81 -17.43 -13.08 4.36
C GLU A 81 -17.81 -12.72 2.91
N VAL A 82 -17.98 -11.43 2.62
CA VAL A 82 -18.32 -10.92 1.28
C VAL A 82 -17.21 -11.17 0.23
N TYR A 83 -15.95 -11.28 0.66
CA TYR A 83 -14.79 -11.46 -0.21
C TYR A 83 -14.16 -12.86 -0.08
N ALA A 84 -14.38 -13.56 1.03
CA ALA A 84 -13.69 -14.81 1.38
C ALA A 84 -13.86 -15.98 0.40
N LYS A 85 -14.89 -15.94 -0.45
CA LYS A 85 -15.15 -16.97 -1.47
C LYS A 85 -14.61 -16.62 -2.85
N ALA A 86 -14.01 -15.45 -3.02
CA ALA A 86 -13.53 -14.96 -4.30
C ALA A 86 -12.04 -14.61 -4.19
N ASP A 87 -11.27 -15.01 -5.18
CA ASP A 87 -9.85 -14.68 -5.28
C ASP A 87 -9.66 -13.25 -5.85
N VAL A 88 -10.24 -12.25 -5.17
CA VAL A 88 -10.26 -10.84 -5.64
C VAL A 88 -8.87 -10.25 -5.85
N LEU A 89 -7.85 -10.76 -5.15
CA LEU A 89 -6.46 -10.34 -5.32
C LEU A 89 -5.83 -10.84 -6.63
N ASP A 90 -6.40 -11.87 -7.27
CA ASP A 90 -5.90 -12.39 -8.55
C ASP A 90 -6.41 -11.58 -9.75
N ASP A 91 -7.43 -10.74 -9.55
CA ASP A 91 -8.01 -9.88 -10.58
C ASP A 91 -7.15 -8.63 -10.87
N PHE A 92 -6.22 -8.28 -9.97
CA PHE A 92 -5.40 -7.07 -10.10
C PHE A 92 -4.00 -7.22 -9.49
N SER A 93 -3.05 -6.39 -9.93
CA SER A 93 -1.80 -6.16 -9.20
C SER A 93 -1.87 -4.80 -8.52
N LEU A 94 -1.60 -4.74 -7.22
CA LEU A 94 -1.36 -3.47 -6.55
C LEU A 94 0.12 -3.10 -6.68
N ILE A 95 0.35 -1.92 -7.22
CA ILE A 95 1.68 -1.41 -7.56
C ILE A 95 1.84 -0.03 -6.91
N ALA A 96 2.98 0.19 -6.26
CA ALA A 96 3.43 1.53 -5.91
C ALA A 96 4.08 2.19 -7.14
N VAL A 97 3.77 3.46 -7.40
CA VAL A 97 4.33 4.21 -8.55
C VAL A 97 5.08 5.47 -8.08
N GLY A 98 5.86 6.09 -8.98
CA GLY A 98 6.61 7.30 -8.67
C GLY A 98 7.62 7.13 -7.52
N GLY A 99 7.71 8.13 -6.64
CA GLY A 99 8.60 8.10 -5.48
C GLY A 99 8.33 6.94 -4.53
N TYR A 100 7.06 6.57 -4.35
CA TYR A 100 6.70 5.40 -3.54
C TYR A 100 7.13 4.08 -4.21
N GLY A 101 7.01 4.01 -5.55
CA GLY A 101 7.51 2.91 -6.36
C GLY A 101 9.03 2.72 -6.24
N ARG A 102 9.82 3.80 -6.27
CA ARG A 102 11.27 3.73 -6.03
C ARG A 102 11.66 3.32 -4.60
N GLY A 103 10.70 3.25 -3.69
CA GLY A 103 10.94 3.02 -2.27
C GLY A 103 11.57 4.21 -1.57
N GLU A 104 11.29 5.41 -2.10
CA GLU A 104 11.82 6.69 -1.62
C GLU A 104 10.73 7.54 -0.93
N LEU A 105 9.79 6.89 -0.23
CA LEU A 105 8.69 7.59 0.42
C LEU A 105 9.19 8.41 1.61
N ASN A 106 9.14 9.74 1.47
CA ASN A 106 9.47 10.65 2.56
C ASN A 106 8.28 10.84 3.51
N PRO A 107 8.51 11.26 4.76
CA PRO A 107 7.43 11.65 5.65
C PRO A 107 6.54 12.72 5.00
N LEU A 108 5.22 12.53 5.06
CA LEU A 108 4.20 13.41 4.48
C LEU A 108 4.15 13.43 2.95
N SER A 109 4.87 12.55 2.25
CA SER A 109 4.66 12.35 0.82
C SER A 109 3.36 11.60 0.54
N ASP A 110 2.72 11.93 -0.58
CA ASP A 110 1.59 11.17 -1.11
C ASP A 110 1.98 9.71 -1.37
N ILE A 111 1.04 8.82 -1.10
CA ILE A 111 1.19 7.38 -1.39
C ILE A 111 0.44 7.10 -2.70
N ASP A 112 1.19 6.94 -3.79
CA ASP A 112 0.61 6.70 -5.10
C ASP A 112 0.49 5.20 -5.41
N LEU A 113 -0.75 4.77 -5.63
CA LEU A 113 -1.12 3.38 -5.90
C LEU A 113 -1.74 3.21 -7.29
N LEU A 114 -1.32 2.15 -7.98
CA LEU A 114 -1.95 1.68 -9.21
C LEU A 114 -2.53 0.29 -8.97
N PHE A 115 -3.85 0.17 -9.06
CA PHE A 115 -4.56 -1.09 -9.21
C PHE A 115 -4.54 -1.47 -10.69
N LEU A 116 -3.53 -2.24 -11.08
CA LEU A 116 -3.35 -2.68 -12.45
C LEU A 116 -4.22 -3.90 -12.74
N LEU A 117 -5.12 -3.76 -13.71
CA LEU A 117 -6.12 -4.76 -14.06
C LEU A 117 -5.72 -5.47 -15.35
N SER A 118 -5.88 -6.79 -15.41
CA SER A 118 -5.62 -7.56 -16.63
C SER A 118 -6.69 -7.32 -17.71
N ALA A 119 -7.92 -7.03 -17.26
CA ALA A 119 -9.10 -6.74 -18.07
C ALA A 119 -10.06 -5.83 -17.29
N ARG A 120 -11.29 -5.64 -17.80
CA ARG A 120 -12.32 -4.93 -17.04
C ARG A 120 -12.57 -5.66 -15.71
N PRO A 121 -12.55 -4.95 -14.57
CA PRO A 121 -12.67 -5.58 -13.26
C PRO A 121 -14.06 -6.17 -13.06
N GLN A 122 -14.14 -7.26 -12.32
CA GLN A 122 -15.42 -7.80 -11.87
C GLN A 122 -16.08 -6.82 -10.88
N PRO A 123 -17.43 -6.76 -10.81
CA PRO A 123 -18.11 -5.86 -9.87
C PRO A 123 -17.68 -6.03 -8.41
N LEU A 124 -17.39 -7.28 -8.00
CA LEU A 124 -16.90 -7.58 -6.65
C LEU A 124 -15.52 -6.97 -6.41
N THR A 125 -14.62 -7.07 -7.39
CA THR A 125 -13.26 -6.50 -7.33
C THR A 125 -13.28 -4.97 -7.31
N GLU A 126 -14.17 -4.32 -8.09
CA GLU A 126 -14.37 -2.87 -7.99
C GLU A 126 -14.84 -2.44 -6.59
N THR A 127 -15.72 -3.25 -5.98
CA THR A 127 -16.23 -2.99 -4.62
C THR A 127 -15.14 -3.20 -3.58
N PHE A 128 -14.36 -4.28 -3.72
CA PHE A 128 -13.20 -4.56 -2.87
C PHE A 128 -12.19 -3.41 -2.88
N ILE A 129 -11.83 -2.90 -4.06
CA ILE A 129 -10.89 -1.78 -4.19
C ILE A 129 -11.43 -0.53 -3.46
N LYS A 130 -12.71 -0.20 -3.65
CA LYS A 130 -13.35 0.95 -2.99
C LYS A 130 -13.40 0.79 -1.47
N ASP A 131 -13.74 -0.39 -0.99
CA ASP A 131 -13.79 -0.70 0.44
C ASP A 131 -12.40 -0.65 1.08
N ALA A 132 -11.39 -1.21 0.41
CA ALA A 132 -10.00 -1.16 0.86
C ALA A 132 -9.51 0.29 0.95
N LEU A 133 -9.75 1.12 -0.07
CA LEU A 133 -9.39 2.54 -0.06
C LEU A 133 -10.10 3.29 1.07
N SER A 134 -11.38 3.04 1.29
CA SER A 134 -12.15 3.61 2.40
C SER A 134 -11.53 3.29 3.76
N VAL A 135 -11.05 2.05 3.95
CA VAL A 135 -10.35 1.64 5.17
C VAL A 135 -9.02 2.37 5.33
N ILE A 136 -8.22 2.46 4.26
CA ILE A 136 -6.90 3.09 4.36
C ILE A 136 -7.00 4.60 4.60
N TRP A 137 -7.96 5.29 3.97
CA TRP A 137 -8.27 6.69 4.30
C TRP A 137 -8.73 6.86 5.76
N GLY A 138 -9.37 5.84 6.33
CA GLY A 138 -9.71 5.79 7.76
C GLY A 138 -8.50 5.91 8.70
N PHE A 139 -7.27 5.76 8.21
CA PHE A 139 -6.03 5.92 8.98
C PHE A 139 -5.34 7.28 8.84
N ASP A 140 -5.99 8.25 8.18
CA ASP A 140 -5.42 9.56 7.84
C ASP A 140 -4.17 9.46 6.94
N MET A 141 -4.16 8.46 6.04
CA MET A 141 -3.13 8.33 5.01
C MET A 141 -3.59 9.01 3.71
N GLU A 142 -2.76 9.91 3.18
CA GLU A 142 -3.01 10.56 1.90
C GLU A 142 -2.61 9.62 0.76
N ILE A 143 -3.61 9.16 0.00
CA ILE A 143 -3.42 8.17 -1.06
C ILE A 143 -3.94 8.71 -2.38
N GLY A 144 -3.03 8.88 -3.33
CA GLY A 144 -3.33 8.93 -4.75
C GLY A 144 -3.56 7.51 -5.26
N HIS A 145 -4.64 7.27 -6.01
CA HIS A 145 -4.86 5.95 -6.61
C HIS A 145 -5.45 6.04 -8.01
N SER A 146 -5.20 5.00 -8.80
CA SER A 146 -5.94 4.76 -10.04
C SER A 146 -6.14 3.27 -10.28
N SER A 147 -7.23 2.91 -10.96
CA SER A 147 -7.51 1.54 -11.40
C SER A 147 -7.53 1.53 -12.92
N ARG A 148 -6.61 0.78 -13.55
CA ARG A 148 -6.38 0.87 -15.00
C ARG A 148 -5.98 -0.47 -15.58
N THR A 149 -6.39 -0.74 -16.81
CA THR A 149 -5.80 -1.84 -17.57
C THR A 149 -4.44 -1.44 -18.14
N ILE A 150 -3.61 -2.41 -18.53
CA ILE A 150 -2.34 -2.13 -19.23
C ILE A 150 -2.58 -1.24 -20.46
N LYS A 151 -3.66 -1.48 -21.21
CA LYS A 151 -4.03 -0.67 -22.38
C LYS A 151 -4.36 0.78 -22.02
N ASP A 152 -5.03 1.01 -20.89
CA ASP A 152 -5.31 2.37 -20.42
C ASP A 152 -4.02 3.08 -20.01
N CYS A 153 -3.11 2.38 -19.33
CA CYS A 153 -1.80 2.91 -18.97
C CYS A 153 -0.98 3.29 -20.21
N GLU A 154 -0.91 2.41 -21.22
CA GLU A 154 -0.23 2.71 -22.49
C GLU A 154 -0.80 3.92 -23.21
N LYS A 155 -2.13 4.07 -23.20
CA LYS A 155 -2.80 5.22 -23.81
C LYS A 155 -2.39 6.51 -23.10
N LEU A 156 -2.51 6.53 -21.77
CA LEU A 156 -2.20 7.72 -20.98
C LEU A 156 -0.71 8.08 -21.02
N ALA A 157 0.16 7.07 -21.05
CA ALA A 157 1.60 7.30 -21.19
C ALA A 157 1.97 7.95 -22.54
N ARG A 158 1.13 7.83 -23.59
CA ARG A 158 1.32 8.55 -24.85
C ARG A 158 0.81 9.99 -24.79
N GLU A 159 -0.18 10.24 -23.94
CA GLU A 159 -0.87 11.53 -23.84
C GLU A 159 -0.22 12.46 -22.79
N ASP A 160 0.40 11.89 -21.74
CA ASP A 160 0.96 12.62 -20.61
C ASP A 160 2.33 12.06 -20.20
N LEU A 161 3.37 12.89 -20.35
CA LEU A 161 4.74 12.54 -20.00
C LEU A 161 4.93 12.30 -18.49
N THR A 162 4.22 13.05 -17.64
CA THR A 162 4.28 12.90 -16.18
C THR A 162 3.77 11.52 -15.78
N ILE A 163 2.61 11.11 -16.32
CA ILE A 163 2.05 9.77 -16.10
C ILE A 163 3.03 8.70 -16.60
N LYS A 164 3.60 8.89 -17.79
CA LYS A 164 4.59 7.96 -18.34
C LYS A 164 5.79 7.78 -17.43
N THR A 165 6.36 8.88 -16.90
CA THR A 165 7.54 8.79 -16.02
C THR A 165 7.21 8.09 -14.70
N SER A 166 6.04 8.35 -14.11
CA SER A 166 5.59 7.66 -12.89
C SER A 166 5.42 6.15 -13.10
N MET A 167 4.97 5.73 -14.28
CA MET A 167 4.80 4.31 -14.64
C MET A 167 6.11 3.56 -14.95
N ILE A 168 7.25 4.24 -15.05
CA ILE A 168 8.57 3.58 -15.13
C ILE A 168 9.06 3.21 -13.72
N GLU A 169 8.60 3.95 -12.72
CA GLU A 169 9.06 3.88 -11.34
C GLU A 169 8.12 3.02 -10.51
N THR A 170 8.09 1.72 -10.79
CA THR A 170 7.07 0.82 -10.23
C THR A 170 7.65 -0.19 -9.25
N ARG A 171 6.82 -0.60 -8.29
CA ARG A 171 7.15 -1.69 -7.36
C ARG A 171 5.91 -2.45 -6.94
N PHE A 172 5.96 -3.76 -7.12
CA PHE A 172 4.88 -4.67 -6.75
C PHE A 172 4.66 -4.71 -5.23
N LEU A 173 3.40 -4.57 -4.81
CA LEU A 173 2.99 -4.70 -3.41
C LEU A 173 2.27 -6.04 -3.16
N ILE A 174 1.17 -6.33 -3.86
CA ILE A 174 0.37 -7.54 -3.66
C ILE A 174 -0.55 -7.81 -4.86
N GLY A 175 -1.07 -9.04 -4.97
CA GLY A 175 -2.06 -9.46 -5.97
C GLY A 175 -1.45 -10.28 -7.10
N SER A 176 -2.06 -10.22 -8.28
CA SER A 176 -1.69 -10.98 -9.47
C SER A 176 -0.28 -10.67 -9.95
N ARG A 177 0.68 -11.55 -9.68
CA ARG A 177 2.05 -11.37 -10.14
C ARG A 177 2.17 -11.46 -11.67
N SER A 178 1.36 -12.31 -12.30
CA SER A 178 1.31 -12.45 -13.75
C SER A 178 0.82 -11.18 -14.47
N THR A 179 -0.02 -10.38 -13.82
CA THR A 179 -0.48 -9.10 -14.40
C THR A 179 0.61 -8.04 -14.28
N TYR A 180 1.34 -8.02 -13.16
CA TYR A 180 2.49 -7.12 -12.97
C TYR A 180 3.63 -7.41 -13.94
N GLU A 181 3.97 -8.68 -14.17
CA GLU A 181 5.05 -9.07 -15.09
C GLU A 181 4.77 -8.73 -16.56
N LYS A 182 3.51 -8.43 -16.91
CA LYS A 182 3.11 -8.00 -18.26
C LYS A 182 3.13 -6.47 -18.44
N PHE A 183 3.25 -5.72 -17.36
CA PHE A 183 3.23 -4.25 -17.34
C PHE A 183 4.64 -3.70 -17.47
#